data_AF-A0A7C7IG25-F1
#
_entry.id   AF-A0A7C7IG25-F1
#
_cell.length_a   1.000
_cell.length_b   1.000
_cell.length_c   1.000
_cell.angle_alpha   90.00
_cell.angle_beta   90.00
_cell.angle_gamma   90.00
#
_symmetry.space_group_name_H-M   'P 1'
#
loop_
_entity.id
_entity.type
_entity.pdbx_description
1 polymer ?
#
loop_
_entity_poly.entity_id
_entity_poly.type
_entity_poly.pdbx_seq_one_letter_code
_entity_poly.pdbx_strand_id
1 'polypeptide(L)'
;MMVEVHPLVIHFPIALLSSAMLFDFFYILLKQNDLAQIGWWVLLLGLISAAAGIATGLWDDTLIGHLGSVSPLWANHGWIQIFSCTLFLSLFIWRTKMPTVLIHTKLKWIYIGSGGFAIAILFYGGHLGAKLAGRI
;
A
#
# COMPACT_ATOMS: atom_id res chain seq x y z
N MET A 1 -28.01 0.29 -11.86
CA MET A 1 -26.88 0.29 -10.91
C MET A 1 -25.63 0.52 -11.75
N MET A 2 -25.00 1.68 -11.65
CA MET A 2 -23.67 1.86 -12.24
C MET A 2 -22.73 0.93 -11.47
N VAL A 3 -21.92 0.15 -12.17
CA VAL A 3 -20.88 -0.66 -11.52
C VAL A 3 -19.87 0.34 -10.95
N GLU A 4 -19.75 0.39 -9.62
CA GLU A 4 -18.65 1.11 -8.97
C GLU A 4 -17.36 0.32 -9.25
N VAL A 5 -16.52 0.87 -10.12
CA VAL A 5 -15.28 0.20 -10.55
C VAL A 5 -14.25 0.20 -9.42
N HIS A 6 -14.23 1.24 -8.59
CA HIS A 6 -13.24 1.40 -7.53
C HIS A 6 -13.24 0.25 -6.50
N PRO A 7 -14.37 -0.18 -5.91
CA PRO A 7 -14.41 -1.34 -5.01
C PRO A 7 -13.89 -2.65 -5.61
N LEU A 8 -13.95 -2.82 -6.93
CA LEU A 8 -13.41 -4.01 -7.61
C LEU A 8 -11.88 -4.00 -7.64
N VAL A 9 -11.25 -2.83 -7.58
CA VAL A 9 -9.80 -2.65 -7.74
C VAL A 9 -9.06 -2.52 -6.40
N ILE A 10 -9.67 -1.95 -5.37
CA ILE A 10 -8.97 -1.63 -4.09
C ILE A 10 -8.43 -2.84 -3.31
N HIS A 11 -8.94 -4.04 -3.55
CA HIS A 11 -8.47 -5.24 -2.84
C HIS A 11 -7.06 -5.67 -3.28
N PHE A 12 -6.71 -5.42 -4.55
CA PHE A 12 -5.39 -5.76 -5.10
C PHE A 12 -4.25 -5.02 -4.39
N PRO A 13 -4.23 -3.68 -4.27
CA PRO A 13 -3.14 -3.00 -3.57
C PRO A 13 -3.06 -3.37 -2.09
N ILE A 14 -4.19 -3.58 -1.42
CA ILE A 14 -4.21 -3.99 0.00
C ILE A 14 -3.49 -5.33 0.16
N ALA A 15 -3.88 -6.33 -0.64
CA ALA A 15 -3.30 -7.66 -0.56
C ALA A 15 -1.84 -7.69 -1.02
N LEU A 16 -1.51 -7.06 -2.15
CA LEU A 16 -0.18 -7.10 -2.74
C LEU A 16 0.85 -6.34 -1.90
N LEU A 17 0.56 -5.10 -1.47
CA LEU A 17 1.50 -4.32 -0.66
C LEU A 17 1.79 -4.99 0.69
N SER A 18 0.78 -5.57 1.32
CA SER A 18 0.94 -6.33 2.56
C SER A 18 1.72 -7.63 2.34
N SER A 19 1.41 -8.36 1.28
CA SER A 19 2.08 -9.62 0.93
C SER A 19 3.55 -9.40 0.58
N ALA A 20 3.88 -8.31 -0.12
CA ALA A 20 5.27 -7.96 -0.43
C ALA A 20 6.13 -7.89 0.84
N MET A 21 5.61 -7.22 1.87
CA MET A 21 6.31 -7.08 3.14
C MET A 21 6.36 -8.38 3.93
N LEU A 22 5.33 -9.23 3.81
CA LEU A 22 5.35 -10.57 4.38
C LEU A 22 6.44 -11.44 3.75
N PHE A 23 6.60 -11.40 2.42
CA PHE A 23 7.67 -12.15 1.74
C PHE A 23 9.06 -11.65 2.14
N ASP A 24 9.26 -10.35 2.31
CA ASP A 24 10.53 -9.80 2.79
C ASP A 24 10.82 -10.19 4.25
N PHE A 25 9.79 -10.24 5.08
CA PHE A 25 9.90 -10.75 6.44
C PHE A 25 10.28 -12.23 6.44
N PHE A 26 9.63 -13.06 5.62
CA PHE A 26 9.99 -14.47 5.45
C PHE A 26 11.40 -14.65 4.89
N TYR A 27 11.85 -13.80 3.97
CA TYR A 27 13.24 -13.81 3.52
C TYR A 27 14.21 -13.60 4.69
N ILE A 28 13.92 -12.65 5.59
CA ILE A 28 14.78 -12.37 6.75
C ILE A 28 14.88 -13.59 7.68
N LEU A 29 13.81 -14.37 7.84
CA LEU A 29 13.79 -15.57 8.67
C LEU A 29 14.40 -16.79 7.99
N LEU A 30 14.02 -17.05 6.74
CA LEU A 30 14.29 -18.30 6.03
C LEU A 30 15.52 -18.25 5.12
N LYS A 31 15.99 -17.04 4.78
CA LYS A 31 17.17 -16.80 3.92
C LYS A 31 17.10 -17.40 2.50
N GLN A 32 15.91 -17.69 2.00
CA GLN A 32 15.71 -18.19 0.64
C GLN A 32 15.61 -17.01 -0.34
N ASN A 33 16.55 -16.89 -1.27
CA ASN A 33 16.65 -15.73 -2.19
C ASN A 33 15.37 -15.50 -3.02
N ASP A 34 14.65 -16.56 -3.35
CA ASP A 34 13.37 -16.48 -4.09
C ASP A 34 12.35 -15.62 -3.35
N LEU A 35 12.32 -15.65 -2.01
CA LEU A 35 11.40 -14.84 -1.20
C LEU A 35 11.69 -13.33 -1.36
N ALA A 36 12.97 -12.95 -1.43
CA ALA A 36 13.34 -11.56 -1.70
C ALA A 36 12.97 -11.16 -3.13
N GLN A 37 13.13 -12.04 -4.11
CA GLN A 37 12.72 -11.73 -5.48
C GLN A 37 11.19 -11.58 -5.58
N ILE A 38 10.44 -12.50 -4.98
CA ILE A 38 8.97 -12.45 -4.92
C ILE A 38 8.50 -11.16 -4.25
N GLY A 39 9.03 -10.83 -3.06
CA GLY A 39 8.66 -9.61 -2.35
C GLY A 39 8.85 -8.35 -3.20
N TRP A 40 9.90 -8.30 -4.02
CA TRP A 40 10.17 -7.12 -4.86
C TRP A 40 9.14 -6.98 -5.99
N TRP A 41 8.87 -8.08 -6.70
CA TRP A 41 7.86 -8.09 -7.77
C TRP A 41 6.45 -7.84 -7.24
N VAL A 42 6.11 -8.43 -6.09
CA VAL A 42 4.81 -8.21 -5.43
C VAL A 42 4.68 -6.76 -4.97
N LEU A 43 5.76 -6.11 -4.49
CA LEU A 43 5.74 -4.69 -4.14
C LEU A 43 5.50 -3.80 -5.36
N LEU A 44 6.18 -4.09 -6.49
CA LEU A 44 5.99 -3.38 -7.75
C LEU A 44 4.55 -3.52 -8.26
N LEU A 45 4.01 -4.75 -8.29
CA LEU A 45 2.62 -4.99 -8.68
C LEU A 45 1.63 -4.32 -7.73
N GLY A 46 1.93 -4.32 -6.43
CA GLY A 46 1.19 -3.59 -5.42
C GLY A 46 1.11 -2.09 -5.72
N LEU A 47 2.23 -1.47 -6.08
CA LEU A 47 2.26 -0.05 -6.48
C LEU A 47 1.50 0.24 -7.77
N ILE A 48 1.62 -0.63 -8.78
CA ILE A 48 0.86 -0.52 -10.03
C ILE A 48 -0.64 -0.61 -9.75
N SER A 49 -1.05 -1.58 -8.92
CA SER A 49 -2.46 -1.73 -8.53
C SER A 49 -2.95 -0.59 -7.63
N ALA A 50 -2.08 0.02 -6.82
CA ALA A 50 -2.41 1.19 -6.02
C ALA A 50 -2.64 2.42 -6.91
N ALA A 51 -1.84 2.60 -7.95
CA ALA A 51 -2.07 3.64 -8.95
C ALA A 51 -3.42 3.45 -9.66
N ALA A 52 -3.79 2.21 -10.02
CA ALA A 52 -5.12 1.91 -10.57
C ALA A 52 -6.25 2.18 -9.56
N GLY A 53 -6.06 1.83 -8.28
CA GLY A 53 -7.00 2.15 -7.20
C GLY A 53 -7.20 3.65 -7.01
N ILE A 54 -6.12 4.44 -7.04
CA ILE A 54 -6.19 5.91 -6.96
C ILE A 54 -6.90 6.47 -8.19
N ALA A 55 -6.55 6.02 -9.41
CA ALA A 55 -7.16 6.50 -10.64
C ALA A 55 -8.68 6.24 -10.67
N THR A 56 -9.11 5.04 -10.29
CA THR A 56 -10.54 4.69 -10.20
C THR A 56 -11.26 5.44 -9.08
N GLY A 57 -10.59 5.68 -7.94
CA GLY A 57 -11.14 6.48 -6.85
C GLY A 57 -11.35 7.94 -7.26
N LEU A 58 -10.36 8.54 -7.95
CA LEU A 58 -10.47 9.89 -8.51
C LEU A 58 -11.56 9.98 -9.58
N TRP A 59 -11.73 8.94 -10.40
CA TRP A 59 -12.83 8.88 -11.37
C TRP A 59 -14.17 8.93 -10.65
N ASP A 60 -14.42 8.01 -9.71
CA ASP A 60 -15.66 7.98 -8.94
C ASP A 60 -15.89 9.32 -8.21
N ASP A 61 -14.81 9.95 -7.79
CA ASP A 61 -14.83 11.26 -7.17
C ASP A 61 -15.24 12.41 -8.09
N THR A 62 -14.76 12.43 -9.33
CA THR A 62 -15.21 13.44 -10.31
C THR A 62 -16.71 13.34 -10.63
N LEU A 63 -17.31 12.17 -10.35
CA LEU A 63 -18.74 11.93 -10.53
C LEU A 63 -19.58 12.28 -9.30
N ILE A 64 -19.02 12.14 -8.08
CA ILE A 64 -19.79 12.22 -6.82
C ILE A 64 -19.31 13.36 -5.88
N GLY A 65 -18.07 13.84 -6.02
CA GLY A 65 -17.52 15.01 -5.31
C GLY A 65 -17.09 14.74 -3.86
N HIS A 66 -16.25 13.75 -3.61
CA HIS A 66 -15.83 13.29 -2.29
C HIS A 66 -14.35 13.52 -1.90
N LEU A 67 -13.44 13.99 -2.78
CA LEU A 67 -12.14 14.56 -2.38
C LEU A 67 -12.41 15.92 -1.77
N GLY A 68 -12.85 15.88 -0.53
CA GLY A 68 -12.91 17.04 0.34
C GLY A 68 -11.52 17.55 0.69
N SER A 69 -11.47 18.41 1.70
CA SER A 69 -10.22 19.01 2.18
C SER A 69 -9.16 17.97 2.54
N VAL A 70 -7.90 18.32 2.27
CA VAL A 70 -6.72 17.56 2.73
C VAL A 70 -6.70 17.43 4.25
N SER A 71 -7.19 18.47 4.95
CA SER A 71 -7.21 18.51 6.41
C SER A 71 -8.62 18.26 6.95
N PRO A 72 -8.78 17.41 7.99
CA PRO A 72 -7.73 16.60 8.60
C PRO A 72 -7.43 15.33 7.80
N LEU A 73 -6.15 15.06 7.52
CA LEU A 73 -5.69 13.89 6.74
C LEU A 73 -6.29 12.58 7.27
N TRP A 74 -6.34 12.45 8.59
CA TRP A 74 -6.79 11.25 9.31
C TRP A 74 -8.29 10.96 9.18
N ALA A 75 -9.08 11.90 8.65
CA ALA A 75 -10.50 11.69 8.38
C ALA A 75 -10.79 11.48 6.89
N ASN A 76 -9.81 11.68 6.02
CA ASN A 76 -10.00 11.61 4.58
C ASN A 76 -9.39 10.31 4.01
N HIS A 77 -10.26 9.39 3.60
CA HIS A 77 -9.87 8.11 2.99
C HIS A 77 -8.92 8.28 1.79
N GLY A 78 -9.25 9.17 0.84
CA GLY A 78 -8.45 9.36 -0.37
C GLY A 78 -7.04 9.84 -0.05
N TRP A 79 -6.92 10.87 0.81
CA TRP A 79 -5.61 11.40 1.17
C TRP A 79 -4.77 10.45 2.02
N ILE A 80 -5.36 9.69 2.94
CA ILE A 80 -4.60 8.70 3.71
C ILE A 80 -4.13 7.53 2.82
N GLN A 81 -4.89 7.18 1.77
CA GLN A 81 -4.46 6.16 0.79
C GLN A 81 -3.34 6.66 -0.13
N ILE A 82 -3.38 7.92 -0.55
CA ILE A 82 -2.27 8.55 -1.29
C ILE A 82 -1.01 8.61 -0.41
N PHE A 83 -1.16 8.95 0.88
CA PHE A 83 -0.07 8.93 1.84
C PHE A 83 0.51 7.51 2.02
N SER A 84 -0.35 6.50 2.19
CA SER A 84 0.06 5.08 2.22
C SER A 84 0.86 4.69 0.98
N CYS A 85 0.35 5.00 -0.22
CA CYS A 85 1.02 4.72 -1.49
C CYS A 85 2.41 5.36 -1.55
N THR A 86 2.54 6.59 -1.05
CA THR A 86 3.83 7.30 -0.97
C THR A 86 4.83 6.61 -0.03
N LEU A 87 4.36 6.05 1.09
CA LEU A 87 5.21 5.26 2.00
C LEU A 87 5.74 4.00 1.30
N PHE A 88 4.85 3.24 0.62
CA PHE A 88 5.26 2.05 -0.12
C PHE A 88 6.16 2.38 -1.32
N LEU A 89 5.92 3.48 -2.02
CA LEU A 89 6.79 3.95 -3.10
C LEU A 89 8.19 4.28 -2.57
N SER A 90 8.26 4.94 -1.40
CA SER A 90 9.53 5.24 -0.73
C SER A 90 10.28 3.96 -0.34
N LEU A 91 9.57 2.96 0.20
CA LEU A 91 10.15 1.64 0.51
C LEU A 91 10.64 0.91 -0.75
N PHE A 92 9.87 0.96 -1.84
CA PHE A 92 10.24 0.38 -3.11
C PHE A 92 11.49 1.03 -3.70
N ILE A 93 11.57 2.36 -3.67
CA ILE A 93 12.75 3.12 -4.11
C ILE A 93 13.95 2.75 -3.24
N TRP A 94 13.81 2.74 -1.92
CA TRP A 94 14.89 2.36 -1.01
C TRP A 94 15.41 0.95 -1.32
N ARG A 95 14.52 -0.03 -1.42
CA ARG A 95 14.89 -1.41 -1.74
C ARG A 95 15.55 -1.55 -3.11
N THR A 96 15.07 -0.82 -4.12
CA THR A 96 15.62 -0.87 -5.48
C THR A 96 16.98 -0.20 -5.57
N LYS A 97 17.20 0.91 -4.85
CA LYS A 97 18.50 1.60 -4.78
C LYS A 97 19.50 0.89 -3.88
N MET A 98 19.02 0.12 -2.90
CA MET A 98 19.85 -0.66 -1.98
C MET A 98 19.34 -2.10 -1.87
N PRO A 99 19.63 -2.98 -2.86
CA PRO A 99 19.21 -4.38 -2.83
C PRO A 99 19.71 -5.16 -1.61
N THR A 100 20.80 -4.70 -0.99
CA THR A 100 21.38 -5.29 0.22
C THR A 100 20.65 -4.92 1.53
N VAL A 101 19.60 -4.10 1.48
CA VAL A 101 18.89 -3.62 2.67
C VAL A 101 18.37 -4.77 3.56
N LEU A 102 17.91 -5.87 2.95
CA LEU A 102 17.35 -7.02 3.68
C LEU A 102 18.38 -7.93 4.36
N ILE A 103 19.64 -7.87 3.93
CA ILE A 103 20.74 -8.64 4.54
C ILE A 103 21.55 -7.82 5.55
N HIS A 104 21.42 -6.49 5.51
CA HIS A 104 22.13 -5.60 6.42
C HIS A 104 21.64 -5.76 7.87
N THR A 105 22.56 -5.83 8.84
CA THR A 105 22.29 -6.19 10.24
C THR A 105 21.21 -5.33 10.91
N LYS A 106 21.30 -4.00 10.77
CA LYS A 106 20.34 -3.04 11.36
C LYS A 106 19.24 -2.59 10.38
N LEU A 107 19.63 -2.18 9.17
CA LEU A 107 18.70 -1.60 8.19
C LEU A 107 17.55 -2.52 7.79
N LYS A 108 17.74 -3.85 7.78
CA LYS A 108 16.64 -4.80 7.51
C LYS A 108 15.46 -4.63 8.47
N TRP A 109 15.74 -4.35 9.75
CA TRP A 109 14.71 -4.17 10.76
C TRP A 109 14.05 -2.80 10.67
N ILE A 110 14.81 -1.77 10.28
CA ILE A 110 14.25 -0.45 9.99
C ILE A 110 13.32 -0.53 8.76
N TYR A 111 13.76 -1.21 7.71
CA TYR A 111 12.95 -1.44 6.51
C TYR A 111 11.64 -2.18 6.82
N ILE A 112 11.70 -3.31 7.54
CA ILE A 112 10.51 -4.06 7.95
C ILE A 112 9.63 -3.26 8.92
N GLY A 113 10.22 -2.53 9.87
CA GLY A 113 9.46 -1.68 10.80
C GLY A 113 8.69 -0.58 10.07
N SER A 114 9.34 0.10 9.12
CA SER A 114 8.70 1.08 8.24
C SER A 114 7.62 0.45 7.36
N GLY A 115 7.84 -0.77 6.87
CA GLY A 115 6.83 -1.57 6.17
C GLY A 115 5.61 -1.89 7.02
N GLY A 116 5.80 -2.32 8.27
CA GLY A 116 4.73 -2.56 9.23
C GLY A 116 3.92 -1.28 9.53
N PHE A 117 4.60 -0.15 9.67
CA PHE A 117 3.94 1.15 9.80
C PHE A 117 3.12 1.51 8.55
N ALA A 118 3.67 1.34 7.35
CA ALA A 118 2.96 1.59 6.09
C ALA A 118 1.71 0.69 5.95
N ILE A 119 1.80 -0.58 6.35
CA ILE A 119 0.66 -1.50 6.42
C ILE A 119 -0.41 -0.98 7.40
N ALA A 120 -0.04 -0.53 8.59
CA ALA A 120 -1.01 0.02 9.54
C ALA A 120 -1.77 1.22 8.96
N ILE A 121 -1.07 2.12 8.26
CA ILE A 121 -1.68 3.26 7.55
C ILE A 121 -2.60 2.78 6.42
N LEU A 122 -2.18 1.79 5.63
CA LEU A 122 -2.98 1.18 4.55
C LEU A 122 -4.32 0.62 5.06
N PHE A 123 -4.27 -0.17 6.14
CA PHE A 123 -5.47 -0.76 6.74
C PHE A 123 -6.35 0.28 7.42
N TYR A 124 -5.77 1.28 8.09
CA TYR A 124 -6.53 2.40 8.63
C TYR A 124 -7.25 3.18 7.52
N GLY A 125 -6.57 3.43 6.40
CA GLY A 125 -7.21 4.00 5.22
C GLY A 125 -8.34 3.11 4.70
N GLY A 126 -8.15 1.79 4.64
CA GLY A 126 -9.19 0.83 4.25
C GLY A 126 -10.42 0.91 5.15
N HIS A 127 -10.23 1.04 6.46
CA HIS A 127 -11.30 1.25 7.44
C HIS A 127 -12.10 2.53 7.17
N LEU A 128 -11.43 3.66 6.88
CA LEU A 128 -12.13 4.88 6.48
C LEU A 128 -12.93 4.70 5.18
N GLY A 129 -12.41 3.92 4.23
CA GLY A 129 -13.11 3.61 2.98
C GLY A 129 -14.36 2.77 3.22
N ALA A 130 -14.29 1.79 4.13
CA ALA A 130 -15.44 0.98 4.51
C ALA A 130 -16.53 1.81 5.21
N LYS A 131 -16.15 2.76 6.07
CA LYS A 131 -17.08 3.74 6.66
C LYS A 131 -17.73 4.64 5.61
N LEU A 132 -16.93 5.17 4.68
CA LEU A 132 -17.43 6.02 3.60
C LEU A 132 -18.46 5.29 2.73
N ALA A 133 -18.24 4.00 2.48
CA ALA A 133 -19.16 3.14 1.74
C ALA A 133 -20.35 2.62 2.57
N GLY A 134 -20.52 3.04 3.84
CA GLY A 134 -21.62 2.62 4.72
C GLY A 134 -21.61 1.13 5.07
N ARG A 135 -20.44 0.48 5.08
CA ARG A 135 -20.30 -0.97 5.32
C ARG A 135 -20.00 -1.32 6.78
N ILE A 136 -19.64 -0.34 7.60
CA ILE A 136 -19.35 -0.41 9.05
C ILE A 136 -19.68 0.93 9.72
#